data_AF-A0A1S8CDW3-F1
#
_entry.id   AF-A0A1S8CDW3-F1
#
_cell.length_a   1.000
_cell.length_b   1.000
_cell.length_c   1.000
_cell.angle_alpha   90.00
_cell.angle_beta   90.00
_cell.angle_gamma   90.00
#
_symmetry.space_group_name_H-M   'P 1'
#
loop_
_entity.id
_entity.type
_entity.pdbx_description
1 polymer ?
#
loop_
_entity_poly.entity_id
_entity_poly.type
_entity_poly.pdbx_seq_one_letter_code
_entity_poly.pdbx_strand_id
1 'polypeptide(L)'
;MNKTDKERSIEVNESKKSVYKSSDIEKKKRKLQRDRDNKAAAQKKYSETGFTRTKIYLGRDVYERLADIYERQHGKPLNIEGRKDIDSLSRVISYCINRTYKFAYINKGEGTRDDILPARNARSQELYDLHQAAKFLKASGYSTAEIRRKLSTNGCPPPNILNSNQKRPWVDRDVEDLLNLETLNADLRDIN
;
A
#
# COMPACT_ATOMS: atom_id res chain seq x y z
N MET A 1 4.93 -44.60 48.71
CA MET A 1 4.73 -44.10 47.33
C MET A 1 5.51 -45.01 46.41
N ASN A 2 4.83 -45.84 45.62
CA ASN A 2 5.45 -46.88 44.80
C ASN A 2 6.23 -46.27 43.62
N LYS A 3 7.39 -46.86 43.33
CA LYS A 3 8.34 -46.43 42.29
C LYS A 3 7.67 -46.31 40.90
N THR A 4 6.69 -47.17 40.64
CA THR A 4 5.86 -47.24 39.43
C THR A 4 4.92 -46.04 39.22
N ASP A 5 4.40 -45.42 40.29
CA ASP A 5 3.52 -44.25 40.16
C ASP A 5 4.30 -42.98 39.83
N LYS A 6 5.55 -42.91 40.29
CA LYS A 6 6.46 -41.78 40.02
C LYS A 6 6.95 -41.79 38.57
N GLU A 7 7.26 -42.96 38.02
CA GLU A 7 7.69 -43.14 36.63
C GLU A 7 6.55 -42.83 35.64
N ARG A 8 5.33 -43.32 35.89
CA ARG A 8 4.14 -42.96 35.09
C ARG A 8 3.85 -41.45 35.11
N SER A 9 4.04 -40.80 36.25
CA SER A 9 3.82 -39.35 36.38
C SER A 9 4.84 -38.52 35.58
N ILE A 10 6.07 -39.01 35.44
CA ILE A 10 7.13 -38.37 34.66
C ILE A 10 6.87 -38.55 33.16
N GLU A 11 6.55 -39.77 32.71
CA GLU A 11 6.22 -40.07 31.31
C GLU A 11 5.03 -39.25 30.78
N VAL A 12 3.98 -39.11 31.60
CA VAL A 12 2.79 -38.33 31.23
C VAL A 12 3.13 -36.83 31.11
N ASN A 13 4.01 -36.31 31.96
CA ASN A 13 4.43 -34.91 31.92
C ASN A 13 5.37 -34.62 30.74
N GLU A 14 6.31 -35.51 30.43
CA GLU A 14 7.17 -35.36 29.24
C GLU A 14 6.39 -35.46 27.94
N SER A 15 5.44 -36.39 27.86
CA SER A 15 4.52 -36.53 26.72
C SER A 15 3.68 -35.25 26.50
N LYS A 16 3.13 -34.68 27.58
CA LYS A 16 2.38 -33.41 27.49
C LYS A 16 3.25 -32.24 27.04
N LYS A 17 4.51 -32.16 27.51
CA LYS A 17 5.48 -31.11 27.13
C LYS A 17 5.90 -31.21 25.66
N SER A 18 6.06 -32.45 25.16
CA SER A 18 6.32 -32.78 23.75
C SER A 18 5.16 -32.34 22.85
N VAL A 19 3.92 -32.69 23.22
CA VAL A 19 2.70 -32.30 22.48
C VAL A 19 2.53 -30.78 22.47
N TYR A 20 2.78 -30.10 23.59
CA TYR A 20 2.68 -28.64 23.67
C TYR A 20 3.71 -27.94 22.77
N LYS A 21 4.99 -28.38 22.81
CA LYS A 21 6.05 -27.92 21.91
C LYS A 21 5.72 -28.16 20.44
N SER A 22 5.16 -29.33 20.11
CA SER A 22 4.73 -29.66 18.75
C SER A 22 3.62 -28.72 18.25
N SER A 23 2.63 -28.44 19.10
CA SER A 23 1.52 -27.52 18.78
C SER A 23 1.98 -26.08 18.55
N ASP A 24 2.99 -25.60 19.29
CA ASP A 24 3.54 -24.25 19.13
C ASP A 24 4.40 -24.13 17.87
N ILE A 25 5.12 -25.19 17.51
CA ILE A 25 5.87 -25.27 16.23
C ILE A 25 4.90 -25.23 15.05
N GLU A 26 3.80 -25.98 15.11
CA GLU A 26 2.76 -25.95 14.08
C GLU A 26 2.10 -24.57 13.95
N LYS A 27 1.75 -23.91 15.07
CA LYS A 27 1.20 -22.55 15.07
C LYS A 27 2.18 -21.55 14.42
N LYS A 28 3.47 -21.64 14.74
CA LYS A 28 4.51 -20.80 14.12
C LYS A 28 4.63 -21.08 12.61
N LYS A 29 4.64 -22.35 12.18
CA LYS A 29 4.66 -22.73 10.76
C LYS A 29 3.43 -22.20 10.01
N ARG A 30 2.23 -22.36 10.57
CA ARG A 30 0.97 -21.82 9.99
C ARG A 30 0.99 -20.29 9.91
N LYS A 31 1.56 -19.59 10.90
CA LYS A 31 1.73 -18.13 10.85
C LYS A 31 2.69 -17.72 9.73
N LEU A 32 3.86 -18.35 9.64
CA LEU A 32 4.84 -18.08 8.59
C LEU A 32 4.26 -18.32 7.18
N GLN A 33 3.47 -19.39 7.02
CA GLN A 33 2.79 -19.66 5.75
C GLN A 33 1.78 -18.56 5.41
N ARG A 34 0.90 -18.19 6.35
CA ARG A 34 -0.04 -17.07 6.16
C ARG A 34 0.66 -15.76 5.83
N ASP A 35 1.77 -15.45 6.50
CA ASP A 35 2.54 -14.23 6.24
C ASP A 35 3.16 -14.24 4.83
N ARG A 36 3.61 -15.41 4.35
CA ARG A 36 4.09 -15.59 2.97
C ARG A 36 2.98 -15.43 1.95
N ASP A 37 1.83 -16.05 2.19
CA ASP A 37 0.67 -15.99 1.30
C ASP A 37 0.14 -14.56 1.20
N ASN A 38 0.03 -13.86 2.33
CA ASN A 38 -0.35 -12.44 2.38
C ASN A 38 0.64 -11.56 1.62
N LYS A 39 1.94 -11.81 1.75
CA LYS A 39 2.98 -11.07 1.02
C LYS A 39 2.89 -11.32 -0.48
N ALA A 40 2.66 -12.57 -0.89
CA ALA A 40 2.50 -12.94 -2.30
C ALA A 40 1.23 -12.32 -2.90
N ALA A 41 0.12 -12.35 -2.18
CA ALA A 41 -1.14 -11.72 -2.58
C ALA A 41 -0.99 -10.20 -2.73
N ALA A 42 -0.34 -9.54 -1.77
CA ALA A 42 -0.06 -8.11 -1.84
C ALA A 42 0.85 -7.77 -3.04
N GLN A 43 1.90 -8.56 -3.26
CA GLN A 43 2.79 -8.36 -4.40
C GLN A 43 2.06 -8.54 -5.74
N LYS A 44 1.21 -9.57 -5.86
CA LYS A 44 0.38 -9.81 -7.04
C LYS A 44 -0.56 -8.62 -7.29
N LYS A 45 -1.26 -8.14 -6.25
CA LYS A 45 -2.13 -6.97 -6.33
C LYS A 45 -1.37 -5.76 -6.87
N TYR A 46 -0.23 -5.43 -6.27
CA TYR A 46 0.58 -4.27 -6.70
C TYR A 46 1.01 -4.39 -8.17
N SER A 47 1.51 -5.55 -8.59
CA SER A 47 1.92 -5.77 -9.98
C SER A 47 0.76 -5.69 -10.97
N GLU A 48 -0.42 -6.19 -10.60
CA GLU A 48 -1.62 -6.10 -11.45
C GLU A 48 -2.14 -4.66 -11.59
N THR A 49 -1.79 -3.78 -10.64
CA THR A 49 -2.08 -2.34 -10.67
C THR A 49 -0.91 -1.48 -11.13
N GLY A 50 0.17 -2.07 -11.65
CA GLY A 50 1.29 -1.32 -12.23
C GLY A 50 2.33 -0.80 -11.25
N PHE A 51 2.25 -1.18 -9.98
CA PHE A 51 3.26 -0.83 -8.99
C PHE A 51 4.36 -1.88 -8.96
N THR A 52 5.59 -1.43 -9.19
CA THR A 52 6.77 -2.28 -9.11
C THR A 52 7.46 -2.07 -7.77
N ARG A 53 7.76 -3.16 -7.07
CA ARG A 53 8.51 -3.12 -5.82
C ARG A 53 9.99 -2.88 -6.11
N THR A 54 10.48 -1.69 -5.79
CA THR A 54 11.91 -1.34 -5.85
C THR A 54 12.52 -1.32 -4.47
N LYS A 55 13.69 -1.94 -4.29
CA LYS A 55 14.49 -1.78 -3.07
C LYS A 55 15.33 -0.51 -3.19
N ILE A 56 15.17 0.40 -2.23
CA ILE A 56 15.95 1.63 -2.15
C ILE A 56 16.73 1.65 -0.83
N TYR A 57 17.97 2.13 -0.90
CA TYR A 57 18.81 2.37 0.27
C TYR A 57 18.83 3.87 0.53
N LEU A 58 18.37 4.29 1.71
CA LEU A 58 18.32 5.69 2.13
C LEU A 58 19.08 5.83 3.46
N GLY A 59 19.82 6.93 3.58
CA GLY A 59 20.46 7.33 4.84
C GLY A 59 19.44 7.60 5.94
N ARG A 60 19.89 7.57 7.20
CA ARG A 60 19.03 7.81 8.37
C ARG A 60 18.40 9.20 8.33
N ASP A 61 19.19 10.21 7.98
CA ASP A 61 18.75 11.60 7.81
C ASP A 61 17.64 11.74 6.75
N VAL A 62 17.75 11.00 5.65
CA VAL A 62 16.72 10.98 4.60
C VAL A 62 15.44 10.31 5.12
N TYR A 63 15.56 9.22 5.88
CA TYR A 63 14.41 8.58 6.51
C TYR A 63 13.68 9.50 7.49
N GLU A 64 14.42 10.23 8.32
CA GLU A 64 13.87 11.20 9.27
C GLU A 64 13.11 12.31 8.52
N ARG A 65 13.68 12.86 7.45
CA ARG A 65 12.98 13.87 6.62
C ARG A 65 11.73 13.32 5.94
N LEU A 66 11.75 12.07 5.45
CA LEU A 66 10.56 11.44 4.87
C LEU A 66 9.47 11.20 5.93
N ALA A 67 9.86 10.86 7.16
CA ALA A 67 8.93 10.72 8.28
C ALA A 67 8.30 12.06 8.66
N ASP A 68 9.08 13.15 8.71
CA ASP A 68 8.56 14.50 8.97
C ASP A 68 7.52 14.91 7.92
N ILE A 69 7.79 14.62 6.63
CA ILE A 69 6.84 14.90 5.56
C ILE A 69 5.58 14.04 5.77
N TYR A 70 5.74 12.73 6.00
CA TYR A 70 4.62 11.83 6.24
C TYR A 70 3.73 12.33 7.38
N GLU A 71 4.31 12.71 8.51
CA GLU A 71 3.57 13.18 9.68
C GLU A 71 2.78 14.45 9.36
N ARG A 72 3.36 15.39 8.60
CA ARG A 72 2.63 16.56 8.12
C ARG A 72 1.47 16.21 7.17
N GLN A 73 1.62 15.18 6.34
CA GLN A 73 0.60 14.77 5.37
C GLN A 73 -0.52 13.91 5.97
N HIS A 74 -0.22 13.14 7.01
CA HIS A 74 -1.11 12.12 7.58
C HIS A 74 -1.52 12.37 9.03
N GLY A 75 -0.92 13.35 9.71
CA GLY A 75 -1.21 13.72 11.11
C GLY A 75 -0.77 12.67 12.14
N LYS A 76 0.11 11.74 11.76
CA LYS A 76 0.60 10.66 12.63
C LYS A 76 2.05 10.31 12.32
N PRO A 77 2.84 9.88 13.32
CA PRO A 77 4.25 9.57 13.13
C PRO A 77 4.42 8.32 12.25
N LEU A 78 5.46 8.34 11.42
CA LEU A 78 5.88 7.19 10.64
C LEU A 78 6.88 6.36 11.45
N ASN A 79 6.68 5.05 11.49
CA ASN A 79 7.66 4.17 12.13
C ASN A 79 8.93 4.03 11.27
N ILE A 80 10.00 4.72 11.67
CA ILE A 80 11.33 4.62 11.05
C ILE A 80 12.25 3.60 11.73
N GLU A 81 11.90 3.14 12.94
CA GLU A 81 12.64 2.17 13.71
C GLU A 81 12.09 0.74 13.52
N GLY A 82 12.97 -0.26 13.47
CA GLY A 82 12.54 -1.66 13.29
C GLY A 82 11.87 -1.92 11.93
N ARG A 83 10.64 -2.47 11.93
CA ARG A 83 9.92 -2.81 10.69
C ARG A 83 9.33 -1.54 10.06
N LYS A 84 9.98 -1.08 9.00
CA LYS A 84 9.60 0.10 8.22
C LYS A 84 8.31 -0.13 7.44
N ASP A 85 7.44 0.89 7.43
CA ASP A 85 6.26 0.95 6.56
C ASP A 85 6.65 1.46 5.17
N ILE A 86 7.02 0.51 4.30
CA ILE A 86 7.53 0.78 2.96
C ILE A 86 6.47 1.43 2.07
N ASP A 87 5.19 1.13 2.28
CA ASP A 87 4.11 1.63 1.42
C ASP A 87 3.87 3.11 1.69
N SER A 88 3.81 3.50 2.97
CA SER A 88 3.77 4.90 3.39
C SER A 88 4.98 5.70 2.89
N LEU A 89 6.19 5.12 2.96
CA LEU A 89 7.40 5.76 2.42
C LEU A 89 7.34 5.96 0.91
N SER A 90 6.87 4.95 0.18
CA SER A 90 6.76 5.00 -1.28
C SER A 90 5.84 6.13 -1.73
N ARG A 91 4.74 6.35 -1.00
CA ARG A 91 3.81 7.46 -1.20
C ARG A 91 4.45 8.83 -0.97
N VAL A 92 5.17 9.02 0.14
CA VAL A 92 5.90 10.28 0.40
C VAL A 92 6.94 10.54 -0.68
N ILE A 93 7.69 9.52 -1.10
CA ILE A 93 8.66 9.64 -2.19
C ILE A 93 7.97 10.05 -3.49
N SER A 94 6.81 9.45 -3.80
CA SER A 94 6.03 9.81 -4.98
C SER A 94 5.60 11.28 -4.96
N TYR A 95 5.09 11.75 -3.82
CA TYR A 95 4.79 13.16 -3.60
C TYR A 95 6.01 14.06 -3.83
N CYS A 96 7.17 13.72 -3.23
CA CYS A 96 8.40 14.49 -3.37
C CYS A 96 8.87 14.57 -4.83
N ILE A 97 8.80 13.47 -5.56
CA ILE A 97 9.15 13.41 -6.99
C ILE A 97 8.22 14.33 -7.80
N ASN A 98 6.89 14.21 -7.62
CA ASN A 98 5.94 15.04 -8.35
C ASN A 98 6.10 16.53 -8.03
N ARG A 99 6.30 16.85 -6.75
CA ARG A 99 6.54 18.23 -6.30
C ARG A 99 7.81 18.81 -6.92
N THR A 100 8.89 18.02 -6.91
CA THR A 100 10.18 18.44 -7.47
C THR A 100 10.08 18.59 -8.98
N TYR A 101 9.47 17.64 -9.68
CA TYR A 101 9.31 17.68 -11.12
C TYR A 101 8.49 18.89 -11.58
N LYS A 102 7.36 19.16 -10.91
CA LYS A 102 6.53 20.33 -11.18
C LYS A 102 7.30 21.63 -10.96
N PHE A 103 7.99 21.76 -9.82
CA PHE A 103 8.75 22.95 -9.48
C PHE A 103 9.94 23.19 -10.43
N ALA A 104 10.70 22.13 -10.73
CA ALA A 104 11.94 22.23 -11.48
C ALA A 104 11.73 22.36 -12.99
N TYR A 105 10.70 21.71 -13.55
CA TYR A 105 10.50 21.59 -15.00
C TYR A 105 9.17 22.18 -15.49
N ILE A 106 8.03 21.76 -14.90
CA ILE A 106 6.71 22.20 -15.41
C ILE A 106 6.53 23.71 -15.29
N ASN A 107 6.80 24.28 -14.10
CA ASN A 107 6.64 25.70 -13.84
C ASN A 107 7.54 26.59 -14.72
N LYS A 108 8.59 26.01 -15.32
CA LYS A 108 9.52 26.71 -16.23
C LYS A 108 9.18 26.48 -17.71
N GLY A 109 8.15 25.68 -18.03
CA GLY A 109 7.83 25.30 -19.40
C GLY A 109 8.80 24.27 -20.00
N GLU A 110 9.61 23.60 -19.17
CA GLU A 110 10.61 22.60 -19.58
C GLU A 110 10.14 21.15 -19.37
N GLY A 111 8.92 20.98 -18.86
CA GLY A 111 8.32 19.68 -18.56
C GLY A 111 7.87 18.92 -19.82
N THR A 112 8.20 17.63 -19.89
CA THR A 112 7.77 16.72 -20.97
C THR A 112 6.78 15.65 -20.51
N ARG A 113 6.49 15.60 -19.20
CA ARG A 113 5.51 14.72 -18.60
C ARG A 113 4.27 15.51 -18.18
N ASP A 114 3.18 14.79 -18.00
CA ASP A 114 1.89 15.33 -17.55
C ASP A 114 2.05 16.23 -16.32
N ASP A 115 1.42 17.39 -16.38
CA ASP A 115 1.35 18.28 -15.22
C ASP A 115 0.34 17.74 -14.20
N ILE A 116 0.79 16.82 -13.33
CA ILE A 116 -0.02 16.30 -12.23
C ILE A 116 0.28 17.09 -10.96
N LEU A 117 -0.77 17.51 -10.26
CA LEU A 117 -0.62 18.16 -8.97
C LEU A 117 -0.04 17.20 -7.92
N PRO A 118 0.97 17.63 -7.13
CA PRO A 118 1.50 16.80 -6.06
C PRO A 118 0.43 16.52 -5.00
N ALA A 119 0.24 15.25 -4.65
CA ALA A 119 -0.68 14.80 -3.60
C ALA A 119 -0.19 15.19 -2.19
N ARG A 120 -0.77 16.23 -1.60
CA ARG A 120 -0.27 16.87 -0.36
C ARG A 120 -0.71 16.17 0.93
N ASN A 121 -1.67 15.27 0.87
CA ASN A 121 -2.21 14.59 2.04
C ASN A 121 -2.65 13.15 1.71
N ALA A 122 -3.07 12.41 2.73
CA ALA A 122 -3.49 11.01 2.60
C ALA A 122 -4.54 10.76 1.50
N ARG A 123 -5.57 11.61 1.42
CA ARG A 123 -6.69 11.44 0.47
C ARG A 123 -6.26 11.73 -0.95
N SER A 124 -5.54 12.82 -1.15
CA SER A 124 -4.95 13.15 -2.46
C SER A 124 -4.00 12.06 -2.96
N GLN A 125 -3.29 11.39 -2.04
CA GLN A 125 -2.40 10.30 -2.39
C GLN A 125 -3.18 9.05 -2.81
N GLU A 126 -4.29 8.73 -2.14
CA GLU A 126 -5.17 7.64 -2.56
C GLU A 126 -5.74 7.89 -3.95
N LEU A 127 -6.17 9.12 -4.26
CA LEU A 127 -6.64 9.49 -5.60
C LEU A 127 -5.53 9.34 -6.65
N TYR A 128 -4.32 9.79 -6.32
CA TYR A 128 -3.17 9.66 -7.21
C TYR A 128 -2.77 8.19 -7.44
N ASP A 129 -2.81 7.34 -6.41
CA ASP A 129 -2.55 5.90 -6.55
C ASP A 129 -3.58 5.25 -7.50
N LEU A 130 -4.85 5.65 -7.43
CA LEU A 130 -5.90 5.20 -8.36
C LEU A 130 -5.62 5.65 -9.80
N HIS A 131 -5.20 6.90 -10.00
CA HIS A 131 -4.80 7.41 -11.31
C HIS A 131 -3.64 6.59 -11.89
N GLN A 132 -2.59 6.34 -11.09
CA GLN A 132 -1.44 5.54 -11.54
C GLN A 132 -1.86 4.13 -11.97
N ALA A 133 -2.74 3.49 -11.19
CA ALA A 133 -3.26 2.17 -11.53
C ALA A 133 -4.10 2.17 -12.80
N ALA A 134 -5.03 3.13 -12.94
CA ALA A 134 -5.86 3.27 -14.14
C ALA A 134 -5.00 3.52 -15.39
N LYS A 135 -4.02 4.42 -15.29
CA LYS A 135 -3.09 4.76 -16.37
C LYS A 135 -2.26 3.55 -16.80
N PHE A 136 -1.75 2.76 -15.86
CA PHE A 136 -1.03 1.53 -16.16
C PHE A 136 -1.91 0.52 -16.89
N LEU A 137 -3.13 0.28 -16.40
CA LEU A 137 -4.05 -0.67 -17.03
C LEU A 137 -4.47 -0.19 -18.43
N LYS A 138 -4.70 1.11 -18.62
CA LYS A 138 -4.99 1.68 -19.93
C LYS A 138 -3.82 1.47 -20.90
N ALA A 139 -2.59 1.74 -20.45
CA ALA A 139 -1.38 1.50 -21.24
C ALA A 139 -1.16 0.01 -21.56
N SER A 140 -1.68 -0.88 -20.72
CA SER A 140 -1.66 -2.34 -20.93
C SER A 140 -2.75 -2.84 -21.88
N GLY A 141 -3.54 -1.95 -22.49
CA GLY A 141 -4.55 -2.28 -23.50
C GLY A 141 -5.95 -2.58 -22.97
N TYR A 142 -6.21 -2.42 -21.66
CA TYR A 142 -7.54 -2.67 -21.11
C TYR A 142 -8.54 -1.55 -21.46
N SER A 143 -9.78 -1.94 -21.74
CA SER A 143 -10.91 -1.01 -21.92
C SER A 143 -11.38 -0.41 -20.59
N THR A 144 -12.12 0.70 -20.64
CA THR A 144 -12.65 1.39 -19.45
C THR A 144 -13.42 0.44 -18.51
N ALA A 145 -14.31 -0.39 -19.07
CA ALA A 145 -15.08 -1.36 -18.31
C ALA A 145 -14.21 -2.45 -17.65
N GLU A 146 -13.12 -2.86 -18.30
CA GLU A 146 -12.18 -3.84 -17.74
C GLU A 146 -11.31 -3.26 -16.65
N ILE A 147 -10.85 -2.01 -16.82
CA ILE A 147 -10.11 -1.26 -15.79
C ILE A 147 -10.99 -1.13 -14.55
N ARG A 148 -12.25 -0.69 -14.72
CA ARG A 148 -13.24 -0.59 -13.65
C ARG A 148 -13.39 -1.91 -12.89
N ARG A 149 -13.57 -3.01 -13.63
CA ARG A 149 -13.70 -4.36 -13.04
C ARG A 149 -12.45 -4.73 -12.25
N LYS A 150 -11.26 -4.49 -12.79
CA LYS A 150 -9.98 -4.82 -12.11
C LYS A 150 -9.77 -4.02 -10.84
N LEU A 151 -9.99 -2.70 -10.87
CA LEU A 151 -9.86 -1.84 -9.68
C LEU A 151 -10.84 -2.27 -8.58
N SER A 152 -12.09 -2.54 -8.95
CA SER A 152 -13.10 -3.05 -8.02
C SER A 152 -12.71 -4.41 -7.42
N THR A 153 -12.31 -5.39 -8.24
CA THR A 153 -11.87 -6.72 -7.77
C THR A 153 -10.64 -6.66 -6.86
N ASN A 154 -9.74 -5.70 -7.10
CA ASN A 154 -8.56 -5.48 -6.27
C ASN A 154 -8.89 -4.74 -4.96
N GLY A 155 -10.17 -4.44 -4.69
CA GLY A 155 -10.63 -3.77 -3.48
C GLY A 155 -10.24 -2.31 -3.42
N CYS A 156 -9.97 -1.67 -4.56
CA CYS A 156 -9.74 -0.23 -4.62
C CYS A 156 -11.09 0.50 -4.46
N PRO A 157 -11.19 1.53 -3.60
CA PRO A 157 -12.41 2.33 -3.49
C PRO A 157 -12.57 3.24 -4.71
N PRO A 158 -13.81 3.53 -5.17
CA PRO A 158 -14.04 4.53 -6.20
C PRO A 158 -13.68 5.95 -5.70
N PRO A 159 -13.23 6.84 -6.61
CA PRO A 159 -12.69 8.16 -6.26
C PRO A 159 -13.61 9.02 -5.39
N ASN A 160 -14.92 9.07 -5.68
CA ASN A 160 -15.84 9.94 -4.92
C ASN A 160 -16.08 9.49 -3.48
N ILE A 161 -15.71 8.25 -3.11
CA ILE A 161 -15.75 7.81 -1.71
C ILE A 161 -14.64 8.48 -0.90
N LEU A 162 -13.55 8.93 -1.54
CA LEU A 162 -12.51 9.69 -0.85
C LEU A 162 -13.05 11.00 -0.26
N ASN A 163 -14.16 11.50 -0.81
CA ASN A 163 -14.84 12.73 -0.41
C ASN A 163 -16.14 12.50 0.38
N SER A 164 -16.59 11.25 0.55
CA SER A 164 -17.90 10.94 1.15
C SER A 164 -17.89 9.60 1.90
N ASN A 165 -18.58 9.54 3.04
CA ASN A 165 -18.80 8.29 3.79
C ASN A 165 -19.77 7.32 3.09
N GLN A 166 -20.26 7.65 1.90
CA GLN A 166 -21.21 6.82 1.17
C GLN A 166 -20.51 5.71 0.39
N LYS A 167 -20.96 4.47 0.57
CA LYS A 167 -20.55 3.34 -0.27
C LYS A 167 -21.34 3.36 -1.57
N ARG A 168 -20.65 3.62 -2.69
CA ARG A 168 -21.23 3.44 -4.03
C ARG A 168 -20.39 2.48 -4.88
N PRO A 169 -20.98 1.81 -5.87
CA PRO A 169 -20.22 1.01 -6.82
C PRO A 169 -19.38 1.89 -7.75
N TRP A 170 -18.33 1.29 -8.33
CA TRP A 170 -17.58 1.86 -9.43
C TRP A 170 -18.45 2.02 -10.68
N VAL A 171 -18.32 3.15 -11.37
CA VAL A 171 -18.92 3.41 -12.69
C VAL A 171 -17.84 3.73 -13.73
N ASP A 172 -18.14 3.59 -15.02
CA ASP A 172 -17.14 3.79 -16.08
C ASP A 172 -16.60 5.23 -16.10
N ARG A 173 -17.44 6.22 -15.78
CA ARG A 173 -17.04 7.62 -15.60
C ARG A 173 -15.90 7.78 -14.59
N ASP A 174 -15.86 6.99 -13.52
CA ASP A 174 -14.77 7.07 -12.54
C ASP A 174 -13.40 6.80 -13.16
N VAL A 175 -13.36 5.87 -14.12
CA VAL A 175 -12.13 5.53 -14.83
C VAL A 175 -11.79 6.60 -15.84
N GLU A 176 -12.79 7.17 -16.51
CA GLU A 176 -12.60 8.30 -17.45
C GLU A 176 -12.04 9.53 -16.72
N ASP A 177 -12.61 9.88 -15.57
CA ASP A 177 -12.18 11.00 -14.73
C ASP A 177 -10.75 10.77 -14.21
N LEU A 178 -10.43 9.55 -13.76
CA LEU A 178 -9.06 9.19 -13.37
C LEU A 178 -8.07 9.28 -14.51
N LEU A 179 -8.46 9.04 -15.76
CA LEU A 179 -7.58 9.13 -16.94
C LEU A 179 -7.51 10.54 -17.54
N ASN A 180 -8.48 11.40 -17.22
CA ASN A 180 -8.52 12.79 -17.65
C ASN A 180 -7.72 13.68 -16.69
N LEU A 181 -6.59 14.21 -17.18
CA LEU A 181 -5.68 15.01 -16.34
C LEU A 181 -6.31 16.29 -15.79
N GLU A 182 -7.18 16.96 -16.55
CA GLU A 182 -7.86 18.18 -16.09
C GLU A 182 -8.80 17.89 -14.93
N THR A 183 -9.59 16.81 -15.05
CA THR A 183 -10.54 16.35 -14.04
C THR A 183 -9.79 15.88 -12.79
N LEU A 184 -8.78 15.02 -12.96
CA LEU A 184 -7.91 14.58 -11.87
C LEU A 184 -7.29 15.76 -11.12
N ASN A 185 -6.78 16.76 -11.84
CA ASN A 185 -6.19 17.93 -11.21
C ASN A 185 -7.23 18.81 -10.52
N ALA A 186 -8.45 18.89 -11.03
CA ALA A 186 -9.54 19.57 -10.32
C ALA A 186 -9.82 18.88 -8.99
N ASP A 187 -10.01 17.56 -9.00
CA ASP A 187 -10.24 16.78 -7.79
C ASP A 187 -9.07 16.88 -6.80
N LEU A 188 -7.83 16.82 -7.28
CA LEU A 188 -6.63 17.00 -6.45
C LEU A 188 -6.56 18.41 -5.84
N ARG A 189 -7.03 19.46 -6.51
CA ARG A 189 -7.07 20.82 -5.90
C ARG A 189 -8.08 20.85 -4.76
N ASP A 190 -9.24 20.24 -4.95
CA ASP A 190 -10.34 20.28 -3.98
C ASP A 190 -10.01 19.51 -2.70
N ILE A 191 -9.25 18.43 -2.80
CA ILE A 191 -8.97 17.54 -1.66
C ILE A 191 -7.60 17.76 -1.01
N ASN A 192 -6.73 18.58 -1.59
CA ASN A 192 -5.37 18.87 -1.08
C ASN A 192 -5.40 19.81 0.13
#